data_AF-A0A3B0BDY6-F1
#
_entry.id   AF-A0A3B0BDY6-F1
#
_cell.length_a   1.000
_cell.length_b   1.000
_cell.length_c   1.000
_cell.angle_alpha   90.00
_cell.angle_beta   90.00
_cell.angle_gamma   90.00
#
_symmetry.space_group_name_H-M   'P 1'
#
loop_
_entity.id
_entity.type
_entity.pdbx_description
1 polymer ?
#
loop_
_entity_poly.entity_id
_entity_poly.type
_entity_poly.pdbx_seq_one_letter_code
_entity_poly.pdbx_strand_id
1 'polypeptide(L)'
;MIGNFFSMFLSGLILIIGFLIATPFFLINLLINWIKLSIGFAIFWAIAYIVYDTIILNNMSLGVHPFNTTIVLTIMGLGFIASIFVTIAQIKE
;
A
#
# COMPACT_ATOMS: atom_id res chain seq x y z
N MET A 1 -41.18 1.47 -24.23
CA MET A 1 -39.81 1.28 -24.79
C MET A 1 -38.91 2.48 -24.50
N ILE A 2 -39.33 3.73 -24.74
CA ILE A 2 -38.50 4.92 -24.43
C ILE A 2 -38.12 5.05 -22.94
N GLY A 3 -39.03 4.71 -22.02
CA GLY A 3 -38.79 4.78 -20.57
C GLY A 3 -37.69 3.82 -20.08
N ASN A 4 -37.63 2.60 -20.63
CA ASN A 4 -36.55 1.64 -20.32
C ASN A 4 -35.20 2.12 -20.85
N PHE A 5 -35.18 2.77 -22.02
CA PHE A 5 -33.95 3.33 -22.59
C PHE A 5 -33.39 4.45 -21.72
N PHE A 6 -34.22 5.40 -21.28
CA PHE A 6 -33.80 6.47 -20.37
C PHE A 6 -33.37 5.94 -19.00
N SER A 7 -34.08 4.95 -18.45
CA SER A 7 -33.68 4.27 -17.21
C SER A 7 -32.29 3.65 -17.31
N MET A 8 -32.01 2.90 -18.38
CA MET A 8 -30.72 2.25 -18.59
C MET A 8 -29.59 3.28 -18.75
N PHE A 9 -29.86 4.37 -19.47
CA PHE A 9 -28.91 5.47 -19.64
C PHE A 9 -28.59 6.16 -18.32
N LEU A 10 -29.61 6.45 -17.51
CA LEU A 10 -29.44 7.08 -16.20
C LEU A 10 -28.68 6.18 -15.22
N SER A 11 -28.97 4.87 -15.20
CA SER A 11 -28.24 3.90 -14.38
C SER A 11 -26.76 3.79 -14.76
N GLY A 12 -26.46 3.77 -16.06
CA GLY A 12 -25.06 3.79 -16.52
C GLY A 12 -24.33 5.07 -16.10
N LEU A 13 -25.01 6.21 -16.18
CA LEU A 13 -24.45 7.52 -15.81
C LEU A 13 -24.19 7.60 -14.29
N ILE A 14 -25.11 7.11 -13.46
CA ILE A 14 -24.94 7.01 -12.01
C ILE A 14 -23.75 6.11 -11.65
N LEU A 15 -23.58 4.97 -12.34
CA LEU A 15 -22.46 4.06 -12.11
C LEU A 15 -21.11 4.73 -12.44
N ILE A 16 -21.03 5.44 -13.57
CA ILE A 16 -19.80 6.15 -13.98
C ILE A 16 -19.45 7.25 -12.99
N ILE A 17 -20.43 8.06 -12.58
CA ILE A 17 -20.21 9.13 -11.58
C ILE A 17 -19.78 8.52 -10.24
N GLY A 18 -20.44 7.46 -9.78
CA GLY A 18 -20.09 6.77 -8.56
C GLY A 18 -18.65 6.24 -8.59
N PHE A 19 -18.24 5.62 -9.69
CA PHE A 19 -16.88 5.15 -9.89
C PHE A 19 -15.86 6.30 -9.91
N LEU A 20 -16.15 7.38 -10.63
CA LEU A 20 -15.28 8.57 -10.72
C LEU A 20 -15.04 9.24 -9.37
N ILE A 21 -16.02 9.17 -8.46
CA ILE A 21 -15.90 9.71 -7.12
C ILE A 21 -15.19 8.70 -6.20
N ALA A 22 -15.55 7.42 -6.24
CA ALA A 22 -14.97 6.41 -5.35
C ALA A 22 -13.48 6.15 -5.61
N THR A 23 -13.06 6.17 -6.89
CA THR A 23 -11.68 5.88 -7.29
C THR A 23 -10.64 6.83 -6.67
N PRO A 24 -10.78 8.18 -6.72
CA PRO A 24 -9.82 9.07 -6.09
C PRO A 24 -9.75 8.90 -4.57
N PHE A 25 -10.87 8.66 -3.89
CA PHE A 25 -10.84 8.37 -2.45
C PHE A 25 -10.12 7.06 -2.13
N PHE A 26 -10.37 6.02 -2.92
CA PHE A 26 -9.65 4.75 -2.80
C PHE A 26 -8.14 4.94 -2.99
N LEU A 27 -7.72 5.68 -4.02
CA LEU A 27 -6.30 5.96 -4.29
C LEU A 27 -5.65 6.75 -3.16
N ILE A 28 -6.32 7.76 -2.60
CA ILE A 28 -5.79 8.53 -1.48
C ILE A 28 -5.57 7.63 -0.26
N ASN A 29 -6.56 6.81 0.12
CA ASN A 29 -6.41 5.89 1.24
C ASN A 29 -5.31 4.85 0.98
N LEU A 30 -5.25 4.32 -0.24
CA LEU A 30 -4.21 3.39 -0.66
C LEU A 30 -2.81 3.98 -0.49
N LEU A 31 -2.60 5.22 -0.93
CA LEU A 31 -1.31 5.91 -0.82
C LEU A 31 -0.93 6.20 0.64
N ILE A 32 -1.90 6.62 1.47
CA ILE A 32 -1.67 6.85 2.90
C ILE A 32 -1.25 5.54 3.59
N ASN A 33 -1.98 4.45 3.33
CA ASN A 33 -1.66 3.14 3.89
C ASN A 33 -0.32 2.62 3.36
N TRP A 34 -0.01 2.87 2.08
CA TRP A 34 1.26 2.48 1.47
C TRP A 34 2.45 3.12 2.16
N ILE A 35 2.39 4.43 2.41
CA ILE A 35 3.46 5.14 3.12
C ILE A 35 3.62 4.60 4.54
N LYS A 36 2.51 4.49 5.30
CA LYS A 36 2.53 3.99 6.68
C LYS A 36 3.15 2.59 6.79
N LEU A 37 2.72 1.67 5.94
CA LEU A 37 3.21 0.28 5.96
C LEU A 37 4.65 0.17 5.47
N SER A 38 5.03 0.94 4.44
CA SER A 38 6.41 0.95 3.95
C SER A 38 7.38 1.46 5.02
N ILE A 39 7.00 2.51 5.77
CA ILE A 39 7.79 2.99 6.92
C ILE A 39 7.87 1.92 8.01
N GLY A 40 6.73 1.27 8.35
CA GLY A 40 6.70 0.19 9.33
C GLY A 40 7.64 -0.97 8.96
N PHE A 41 7.61 -1.40 7.69
CA PHE A 41 8.51 -2.43 7.17
C PHE A 41 9.97 -1.99 7.13
N ALA A 42 10.25 -0.72 6.82
CA ALA A 42 11.62 -0.20 6.85
C ALA A 42 12.21 -0.21 8.27
N ILE A 43 11.43 0.21 9.27
CA ILE A 43 11.85 0.18 10.68
C ILE A 43 12.08 -1.27 11.12
N PHE A 44 11.14 -2.16 10.82
CA PHE A 44 11.26 -3.59 11.13
C PHE A 44 12.53 -4.18 10.51
N TRP A 45 12.79 -3.89 9.22
CA TRP A 45 13.96 -4.37 8.52
C TRP A 45 15.27 -3.83 9.13
N ALA A 46 15.34 -2.54 9.46
CA ALA A 46 16.52 -1.96 10.09
C ALA A 46 16.87 -2.67 11.41
N ILE A 47 15.86 -2.95 12.24
CA ILE A 47 16.05 -3.66 13.50
C ILE A 47 16.52 -5.10 13.23
N ALA A 48 15.83 -5.82 12.34
CA ALA A 48 16.17 -7.20 12.00
C ALA A 48 17.61 -7.32 11.44
N TYR A 49 18.01 -6.37 10.61
CA TYR A 49 19.37 -6.30 10.05
C TYR A 49 20.41 -6.10 11.15
N ILE A 50 20.20 -5.14 12.06
CA ILE A 50 21.13 -4.86 13.17
C ILE A 50 21.27 -6.11 14.05
N VAL A 51 20.16 -6.75 14.40
CA VAL A 51 20.18 -7.99 15.21
C VAL A 51 20.96 -9.09 14.50
N TYR A 52 20.72 -9.27 13.20
CA TYR A 52 21.42 -10.28 12.41
C TYR A 52 22.92 -10.02 12.33
N ASP A 53 23.33 -8.79 12.00
CA ASP A 53 24.75 -8.45 11.84
C ASP A 53 25.50 -8.50 13.18
N THR A 54 24.93 -7.93 14.24
CA THR A 54 25.62 -7.80 15.53
C THR A 54 25.57 -9.06 16.38
N ILE A 55 24.43 -9.77 16.42
CA ILE A 55 24.25 -10.91 17.32
C ILE A 55 24.60 -12.22 16.62
N ILE A 56 24.12 -12.41 15.39
CA ILE A 56 24.27 -13.69 14.69
C ILE A 56 25.64 -13.77 14.01
N LEU A 57 26.02 -12.72 13.27
CA LEU A 57 27.32 -12.69 12.59
C LEU A 57 28.46 -12.21 13.50
N ASN A 58 28.15 -11.68 14.69
CA ASN A 58 29.12 -11.10 15.62
C ASN A 58 30.02 -10.04 14.97
N ASN A 59 29.48 -9.30 13.99
CA ASN A 59 30.17 -8.19 13.35
C ASN A 59 29.96 -6.93 14.19
N MET A 60 31.07 -6.32 14.64
CA MET A 60 31.08 -5.05 15.40
C MET A 60 31.46 -3.84 14.53
N SER A 61 31.37 -3.96 13.22
CA SER A 61 31.71 -2.88 12.29
C SER A 61 30.67 -1.74 12.38
N LEU A 62 31.14 -0.50 12.55
CA LEU A 62 30.31 0.72 12.54
C LEU A 62 29.74 1.07 11.14
N GLY A 63 30.17 0.37 10.09
CA GLY A 63 29.71 0.56 8.69
C GLY A 63 28.44 -0.22 8.35
N VAL A 64 27.41 -0.10 9.18
CA VAL A 64 26.15 -0.85 9.00
C VAL A 64 25.29 -0.16 7.93
N HIS A 65 25.05 -0.84 6.82
CA HIS A 65 24.20 -0.34 5.71
C HIS A 65 22.97 -1.23 5.53
N PRO A 66 21.92 -1.05 6.36
CA PRO A 66 20.72 -1.90 6.31
C PRO A 66 19.91 -1.73 5.03
N PHE A 67 20.11 -0.63 4.29
CA PHE A 67 19.34 -0.31 3.09
C PHE A 67 20.21 -0.31 1.84
N ASN A 68 19.78 -1.05 0.83
CA ASN A 68 20.26 -0.98 -0.53
C ASN A 68 19.07 -0.87 -1.49
N THR A 69 19.32 -0.63 -2.78
CA THR A 69 18.25 -0.42 -3.78
C THR A 69 17.26 -1.58 -3.82
N THR A 70 17.74 -2.84 -3.80
CA THR A 70 16.88 -4.02 -3.84
C THR A 70 15.99 -4.13 -2.60
N ILE A 71 16.55 -3.87 -1.42
CA ILE A 71 15.82 -3.89 -0.14
C ILE A 71 14.75 -2.82 -0.12
N VAL A 72 15.09 -1.59 -0.52
CA VAL A 72 14.13 -0.47 -0.58
C VAL A 72 12.99 -0.78 -1.55
N LEU A 73 13.29 -1.30 -2.75
CA LEU A 73 12.27 -1.72 -3.71
C LEU A 73 11.40 -2.85 -3.17
N THR A 74 11.97 -3.80 -2.43
CA THR A 74 11.24 -4.89 -1.80
C THR A 74 10.30 -4.37 -0.72
N ILE A 75 10.77 -3.47 0.15
CA ILE A 75 9.95 -2.84 1.19
C ILE A 75 8.80 -2.05 0.55
N MET A 76 9.08 -1.27 -0.48
CA MET A 76 8.05 -0.52 -1.21
C MET A 76 7.03 -1.44 -1.87
N GLY A 77 7.48 -2.52 -2.50
CA GLY A 77 6.61 -3.50 -3.16
C GLY A 77 5.72 -4.25 -2.17
N LEU A 78 6.30 -4.76 -1.08
CA LEU A 78 5.55 -5.42 -0.01
C LEU A 78 4.58 -4.45 0.69
N GLY A 79 5.03 -3.22 0.94
CA GLY A 79 4.19 -2.14 1.46
C GLY A 79 2.99 -1.87 0.57
N PHE A 80 3.17 -1.89 -0.75
CA PHE A 80 2.11 -1.63 -1.71
C PHE A 80 1.08 -2.78 -1.75
N ILE A 81 1.56 -4.02 -1.76
CA ILE A 81 0.68 -5.20 -1.70
C ILE A 81 -0.14 -5.17 -0.40
N ALA A 82 0.53 -4.94 0.74
CA ALA A 82 -0.14 -4.88 2.03
C ALA A 82 -1.15 -3.71 2.12
N SER A 83 -0.83 -2.55 1.53
CA SER A 83 -1.74 -1.40 1.55
C SER A 83 -3.00 -1.63 0.73
N ILE A 84 -2.95 -2.41 -0.36
CA ILE A 84 -4.15 -2.82 -1.10
C ILE A 84 -5.08 -3.60 -0.17
N PHE A 85 -4.56 -4.63 0.52
CA PHE A 85 -5.36 -5.46 1.42
C PHE A 85 -5.97 -4.65 2.57
N VAL A 86 -5.19 -3.78 3.21
CA VAL A 86 -5.67 -2.93 4.31
C VAL A 86 -6.71 -1.94 3.84
N THR A 87 -6.50 -1.28 2.69
CA THR A 87 -7.47 -0.33 2.13
C THR A 87 -8.79 -1.01 1.78
N ILE A 88 -8.75 -2.22 1.23
CA ILE A 88 -9.96 -3.01 0.96
C ILE A 88 -10.67 -3.40 2.26
N ALA A 89 -9.92 -3.82 3.28
CA ALA A 89 -10.50 -4.18 4.59
C ALA A 89 -11.22 -2.98 5.25
N GLN A 90 -10.66 -1.78 5.14
CA GLN A 90 -11.23 -0.54 5.67
C GLN A 90 -12.54 -0.08 4.99
N ILE A 91 -12.84 -0.58 3.79
CA ILE A 91 -14.13 -0.29 3.11
C ILE A 91 -15.27 -1.09 3.72
N LYS A 92 -14.96 -2.21 4.38
CA LYS A 92 -15.94 -3.13 4.95
C LYS A 92 -16.44 -2.71 6.33
N GLU A 93 -15.66 -1.89 7.04
CA GLU A 93 -16.06 -1.25 8.30
C GLU A 93 -16.89 0.02 8.04
#